data_AF-A0A4S8JVI0-F1
#
_entry.id   AF-A0A4S8JVI0-F1
#
_cell.length_a   1.000
_cell.length_b   1.000
_cell.length_c   1.000
_cell.angle_alpha   90.00
_cell.angle_beta   90.00
_cell.angle_gamma   90.00
#
_symmetry.space_group_name_H-M   'P 1'
#
loop_
_entity.id
_entity.type
_entity.pdbx_description
1 polymer ?
#
loop_
_entity_poly.entity_id
_entity_poly.type
_entity_poly.pdbx_seq_one_letter_code
_entity_poly.pdbx_strand_id
1 'polypeptide(L)'
;MARDLYTLPSEALLSKSAKSLTLSLHYSTALMDRVRDAGQVICDLSERNSELCRQVEEVRARSGPEAVAAAEKRATDAEAEVARLKAELEKSENSGKELQRLLRLDRAELLLLKSEALTLTKKAEKAEADARAASGALAEETRLCPVKDREAIEAYKKSEGFELGLIRMGRVSYEYGYKVALGRFRALPPGSEVEEDPFSSHPEDQEVYMPEDVPFDDRPKTPEE
;
A
#
# COMPACT_ATOMS: atom_id res chain seq x y z
N MET A 1 18.46 -98.16 84.33
CA MET A 1 18.59 -98.75 82.98
C MET A 1 19.38 -100.05 82.94
N ALA A 2 20.52 -100.20 83.65
CA ALA A 2 21.29 -101.46 83.59
C ALA A 2 20.70 -102.64 84.40
N ARG A 3 20.04 -102.41 85.54
CA ARG A 3 19.42 -103.48 86.37
C ARG A 3 18.16 -104.10 85.73
N ASP A 4 17.44 -103.35 84.90
CA ASP A 4 16.20 -103.81 84.24
C ASP A 4 16.47 -104.70 83.01
N LEU A 5 17.71 -104.79 82.54
CA LEU A 5 18.10 -105.59 81.38
C LEU A 5 18.32 -107.07 81.72
N TYR A 6 18.53 -107.42 83.00
CA TYR A 6 18.78 -108.80 83.45
C TYR A 6 17.54 -109.50 84.03
N THR A 7 16.43 -108.78 84.21
CA THR A 7 15.16 -109.29 84.76
C THR A 7 14.08 -109.52 83.69
N LEU A 8 14.29 -109.02 82.47
CA LEU A 8 13.35 -109.16 81.36
C LEU A 8 13.66 -110.42 80.52
N PRO A 9 12.64 -111.24 80.16
CA PRO A 9 12.80 -112.37 79.22
C PRO A 9 13.39 -111.89 77.88
N SER A 10 14.21 -112.73 77.24
CA SER A 10 14.92 -112.41 75.98
C SER A 10 13.99 -111.90 74.86
N GLU A 11 12.76 -112.41 74.78
CA GLU A 11 11.70 -111.94 73.87
C GLU A 11 11.36 -110.46 74.05
N ALA A 12 11.32 -109.96 75.30
CA ALA A 12 11.02 -108.57 75.59
C ALA A 12 12.18 -107.64 75.19
N LEU A 13 13.43 -108.09 75.34
CA LEU A 13 14.61 -107.37 74.88
C LEU A 13 14.71 -107.32 73.35
N LEU A 14 14.41 -108.43 72.67
CA LEU A 14 14.34 -108.50 71.21
C LEU A 14 13.21 -107.63 70.65
N SER A 15 12.03 -107.62 71.28
CA SER A 15 10.92 -106.72 70.91
C SER A 15 11.29 -105.24 71.06
N LYS A 16 12.00 -104.87 72.12
CA LYS A 16 12.42 -103.49 72.38
C LYS A 16 13.52 -103.03 71.42
N SER A 17 14.48 -103.92 71.13
CA SER A 17 15.49 -103.76 70.08
C SER A 17 14.86 -103.58 68.69
N ALA A 18 13.94 -104.48 68.32
CA ALA A 18 13.23 -104.42 67.04
C ALA A 18 12.46 -103.11 66.90
N LYS A 19 11.72 -102.66 67.93
CA LYS A 19 11.02 -101.36 67.92
C LYS A 19 11.97 -100.18 67.76
N SER A 20 13.14 -100.19 68.41
CA SER A 20 14.15 -99.15 68.27
C SER A 20 14.74 -99.09 66.86
N LEU A 21 15.00 -100.26 66.25
CA LEU A 21 15.48 -100.35 64.87
C LEU A 21 14.41 -99.87 63.88
N THR A 22 13.15 -100.26 64.08
CA THR A 22 12.02 -99.79 63.27
C THR A 22 11.85 -98.26 63.38
N LEU A 23 11.94 -97.68 64.58
CA LEU A 23 11.89 -96.23 64.78
C LEU A 23 13.07 -95.50 64.14
N SER A 24 14.29 -96.03 64.29
CA SER A 24 15.49 -95.49 63.64
C SER A 24 15.36 -95.52 62.12
N LEU A 25 14.80 -96.62 61.57
CA LEU A 25 14.57 -96.76 60.15
C LEU A 25 13.54 -95.73 59.65
N HIS A 26 12.39 -95.60 60.31
CA HIS A 26 11.37 -94.58 59.96
C HIS A 26 11.91 -93.15 60.05
N TYR A 27 12.73 -92.85 61.06
CA TYR A 27 13.39 -91.55 61.16
C TYR A 27 14.35 -91.29 60.01
N SER A 28 15.19 -92.28 59.68
CA SER A 28 16.13 -92.16 58.56
C SER A 28 15.43 -92.02 57.21
N THR A 29 14.34 -92.76 56.97
CA THR A 29 13.55 -92.65 55.74
C THR A 29 12.86 -91.29 55.64
N ALA A 30 12.25 -90.79 56.72
CA ALA A 30 11.62 -89.47 56.74
C ALA A 30 12.64 -88.30 56.62
N LEU A 31 13.89 -88.50 57.06
CA LEU A 31 14.97 -87.55 56.84
C LEU A 31 15.42 -87.56 55.37
N MET A 32 15.63 -88.74 54.79
CA MET A 32 15.99 -88.89 53.37
C MET A 32 14.90 -88.32 52.45
N ASP A 33 13.64 -88.54 52.76
CA ASP A 33 12.50 -87.96 52.03
C ASP A 33 12.55 -86.43 52.06
N ARG A 34 12.72 -85.82 53.25
CA ARG A 34 12.84 -84.36 53.36
C ARG A 34 14.05 -83.78 52.65
N VAL A 35 15.20 -84.46 52.68
CA VAL A 35 16.40 -84.04 51.94
C VAL A 35 16.16 -84.11 50.44
N ARG A 36 15.48 -85.16 49.98
CA ARG A 36 15.09 -85.32 48.57
C ARG A 36 14.08 -84.25 48.15
N ASP A 37 13.07 -83.98 48.95
CA ASP A 37 12.08 -82.93 48.68
C ASP A 37 12.73 -81.55 48.64
N ALA A 38 13.60 -81.23 49.61
CA ALA A 38 14.37 -79.98 49.61
C ALA A 38 15.31 -79.90 48.40
N GLY A 39 15.94 -81.00 48.01
CA GLY A 39 16.75 -81.09 46.80
C GLY A 39 15.95 -80.80 45.54
N GLN A 40 14.74 -81.36 45.43
CA GLN A 40 13.82 -81.09 44.32
C GLN A 40 13.43 -79.60 44.28
N VAL A 41 13.09 -78.99 45.42
CA VAL A 41 12.77 -77.56 45.49
C VAL A 41 13.97 -76.69 45.10
N ILE A 42 15.19 -77.06 45.52
CA ILE A 42 16.41 -76.33 45.13
C ILE A 42 16.63 -76.42 43.61
N CYS A 43 16.47 -77.61 43.01
CA CYS A 43 16.55 -77.78 41.56
C CYS A 43 15.51 -76.91 40.85
N ASP A 44 14.24 -77.00 41.24
CA ASP A 44 13.15 -76.23 40.64
C ASP A 44 13.35 -74.71 40.79
N LEU A 45 13.93 -74.26 41.92
CA LEU A 45 14.28 -72.85 42.14
C LEU A 45 15.47 -72.41 41.26
N SER A 46 16.48 -73.27 41.09
CA SER A 46 17.64 -72.99 40.26
C SER A 46 17.27 -72.86 38.78
N GLU A 47 16.34 -73.70 38.30
CA GLU A 47 15.78 -73.61 36.95
C GLU A 47 15.00 -72.31 36.77
N ARG A 48 14.12 -71.96 37.72
CA ARG A 48 13.38 -70.69 37.69
C ARG A 48 14.30 -69.47 37.73
N ASN A 49 15.37 -69.50 38.53
CA ASN A 49 16.32 -68.40 38.62
C ASN A 49 17.08 -68.21 37.30
N SER A 50 17.48 -69.33 36.67
CA SER A 50 18.10 -69.31 35.34
C SER A 50 17.16 -68.72 34.28
N GLU A 51 15.88 -69.12 34.30
CA GLU A 51 14.87 -68.59 33.38
C GLU A 51 14.58 -67.10 33.63
N LEU A 52 14.50 -66.66 34.89
CA LEU A 52 14.38 -65.24 35.24
C LEU A 52 15.58 -64.43 34.74
N CYS A 53 16.81 -64.93 34.90
CA CYS A 53 18.00 -64.26 34.39
C CYS A 53 17.96 -64.13 32.86
N ARG A 54 17.53 -65.18 32.15
CA ARG A 54 17.34 -65.14 30.69
C ARG A 54 16.31 -64.08 30.28
N GLN A 55 15.17 -64.04 30.96
CA GLN A 55 14.10 -63.06 30.67
C GLN A 55 14.54 -61.62 30.94
N VAL A 56 15.31 -61.40 32.02
CA VAL A 56 15.87 -60.07 32.34
C VAL A 56 16.81 -59.60 31.22
N GLU A 57 17.70 -60.46 30.73
CA GLU A 57 18.60 -60.12 29.63
C GLU A 57 17.84 -59.93 28.30
N GLU A 58 16.79 -60.72 28.04
CA GLU A 58 15.93 -60.55 26.85
C GLU A 58 15.19 -59.20 26.88
N VAL A 59 14.62 -58.82 28.02
CA VAL A 59 13.97 -57.50 28.21
C VAL A 59 15.00 -56.38 28.05
N ARG A 60 16.21 -56.56 28.58
CA ARG A 60 17.30 -55.58 28.48
C ARG A 60 17.77 -55.40 27.03
N ALA A 61 17.88 -56.48 26.26
CA ALA A 61 18.22 -56.43 24.84
C ALA A 61 17.10 -55.77 24.02
N ARG A 62 15.83 -56.08 24.33
CA ARG A 62 14.66 -55.55 23.63
C ARG A 62 14.41 -54.05 23.91
N SER A 63 14.82 -53.56 25.08
CA SER A 63 14.55 -52.19 25.54
C SER A 63 15.77 -51.26 25.55
N GLY A 64 16.99 -51.77 25.44
CA GLY A 64 18.20 -51.04 25.86
C GLY A 64 18.81 -50.10 24.82
N PRO A 65 19.41 -50.58 23.73
CA PRO A 65 20.28 -49.75 22.89
C PRO A 65 19.57 -49.05 21.73
N GLU A 66 18.66 -49.73 21.02
CA GLU A 66 18.02 -49.14 19.83
C GLU A 66 17.01 -48.05 20.19
N ALA A 67 16.21 -48.27 21.23
CA ALA A 67 15.27 -47.26 21.73
C ALA A 67 15.99 -46.02 22.29
N VAL A 68 17.13 -46.19 22.95
CA VAL A 68 17.98 -45.09 23.46
C VAL A 68 18.63 -44.35 22.30
N ALA A 69 19.22 -45.03 21.33
CA ALA A 69 19.80 -44.38 20.14
C ALA A 69 18.74 -43.59 19.33
N ALA A 70 17.52 -44.14 19.20
CA ALA A 70 16.42 -43.44 18.56
C ALA A 70 15.96 -42.22 19.37
N ALA A 71 15.93 -42.30 20.70
CA ALA A 71 15.60 -41.18 21.57
C ALA A 71 16.68 -40.08 21.55
N GLU A 72 17.96 -40.47 21.61
CA GLU A 72 19.10 -39.56 21.49
C GLU A 72 19.10 -38.83 20.14
N LYS A 73 18.90 -39.56 19.04
CA LYS A 73 18.79 -38.94 17.72
C LYS A 73 17.63 -37.93 17.66
N ARG A 74 16.47 -38.29 18.21
CA ARG A 74 15.34 -37.34 18.29
C ARG A 74 15.65 -36.12 19.15
N ALA A 75 16.42 -36.29 20.22
CA ALA A 75 16.86 -35.17 21.06
C ALA A 75 17.80 -34.25 20.28
N THR A 76 18.78 -34.78 19.55
CA THR A 76 19.69 -33.96 18.72
C THR A 76 18.95 -33.26 17.57
N ASP A 77 18.00 -33.96 16.93
CA ASP A 77 17.18 -33.38 15.86
C ASP A 77 16.30 -32.25 16.41
N ALA A 78 15.71 -32.43 17.59
CA ALA A 78 14.92 -31.39 18.27
C ALA A 78 15.77 -30.19 18.69
N GLU A 79 16.98 -30.42 19.22
CA GLU A 79 17.92 -29.35 19.56
C GLU A 79 18.31 -28.52 18.33
N ALA A 80 18.57 -29.18 17.20
CA ALA A 80 18.88 -28.51 15.94
C ALA A 80 17.70 -27.65 15.44
N GLU A 81 16.47 -28.15 15.54
CA GLU A 81 15.28 -27.38 15.15
C GLU A 81 15.04 -26.20 16.10
N VAL A 82 15.29 -26.35 17.40
CA VAL A 82 15.24 -25.22 18.35
C VAL A 82 16.27 -24.15 18.00
N ALA A 83 17.50 -24.53 17.64
CA ALA A 83 18.52 -23.59 17.21
C ALA A 83 18.10 -22.84 15.93
N ARG A 84 17.53 -23.56 14.95
CA ARG A 84 17.01 -22.98 13.72
C ARG A 84 15.88 -21.98 13.99
N LEU A 85 14.88 -22.37 14.80
CA LEU A 85 13.74 -21.51 15.13
C LEU A 85 14.17 -20.25 15.90
N LYS A 86 15.17 -20.36 16.78
CA LYS A 86 15.76 -19.18 17.45
C LYS A 86 16.38 -18.21 16.47
N ALA A 87 17.18 -18.69 15.51
CA ALA A 87 17.78 -17.82 14.50
C ALA A 87 16.72 -17.16 13.60
N GLU A 88 15.66 -17.89 13.24
CA GLU A 88 14.55 -17.34 12.45
C GLU A 88 13.75 -16.30 13.23
N LEU A 89 13.53 -16.52 14.53
CA LEU A 89 12.90 -15.56 15.43
C LEU A 89 13.73 -14.26 15.49
N GLU A 90 15.03 -14.33 15.73
CA GLU A 90 15.91 -13.16 15.75
C GLU A 90 15.89 -12.39 14.42
N LYS A 91 15.90 -13.10 13.29
CA LYS A 91 15.76 -12.49 11.95
C LYS A 91 14.42 -11.75 11.80
N SER A 92 13.32 -12.37 12.26
CA SER A 92 11.99 -11.76 12.20
C SER A 92 11.90 -10.52 13.11
N GLU A 93 12.48 -10.57 14.30
CA GLU A 93 12.53 -9.44 15.24
C GLU A 93 13.31 -8.26 14.67
N ASN A 94 14.47 -8.53 14.05
CA ASN A 94 15.28 -7.50 13.41
C ASN A 94 14.54 -6.87 12.22
N SER A 95 13.83 -7.70 11.43
CA SER A 95 12.99 -7.21 10.33
C SER A 95 11.83 -6.36 10.86
N GLY A 96 11.20 -6.76 11.96
CA GLY A 96 10.15 -5.99 12.63
C GLY A 96 10.64 -4.64 13.17
N LYS A 97 11.85 -4.60 13.77
CA LYS A 97 12.50 -3.36 14.22
C LYS A 97 12.77 -2.42 13.05
N GLU A 98 13.20 -2.94 11.91
CA GLU A 98 13.48 -2.14 10.71
C GLU A 98 12.19 -1.58 10.09
N LEU A 99 11.15 -2.40 9.94
CA LEU A 99 9.84 -1.93 9.50
C LEU A 99 9.27 -0.86 10.45
N GLN A 100 9.47 -1.00 11.75
CA GLN A 100 9.05 0.01 12.72
C GLN A 100 9.82 1.33 12.54
N ARG A 101 11.10 1.30 12.16
CA ARG A 101 11.87 2.52 11.84
C ARG A 101 11.35 3.19 10.57
N LEU A 102 11.13 2.42 9.51
CA LEU A 102 10.59 2.93 8.25
C LEU A 102 9.22 3.58 8.46
N LEU A 103 8.30 2.93 9.19
CA LEU A 103 6.99 3.51 9.52
C LEU A 103 7.09 4.82 10.30
N ARG A 104 8.11 4.98 11.17
CA ARG A 104 8.34 6.25 11.87
C ARG A 104 8.85 7.34 10.94
N LEU A 105 9.69 6.98 9.98
CA LEU A 105 10.23 7.89 8.96
C LEU A 105 9.11 8.35 8.02
N ASP A 106 8.35 7.43 7.43
CA ASP A 106 7.22 7.74 6.56
C ASP A 106 6.19 8.63 7.26
N ARG A 107 5.93 8.36 8.55
CA ARG A 107 5.04 9.20 9.36
C ARG A 107 5.57 10.63 9.52
N ALA A 108 6.88 10.81 9.70
CA ALA A 108 7.48 12.14 9.78
C ALA A 108 7.42 12.87 8.44
N GLU A 109 7.70 12.18 7.34
CA GLU A 109 7.59 12.73 5.98
C GLU A 109 6.17 13.15 5.63
N LEU A 110 5.17 12.32 5.95
CA LEU A 110 3.75 12.66 5.75
C LEU A 110 3.35 13.92 6.52
N LEU A 111 3.86 14.11 7.75
CA LEU A 111 3.60 15.32 8.52
C LEU A 111 4.25 16.56 7.89
N LEU A 112 5.47 16.42 7.37
CA LEU A 112 6.17 17.48 6.65
C LEU A 112 5.41 17.87 5.38
N LEU A 113 5.11 16.90 4.52
CA LEU A 113 4.34 17.10 3.28
C LEU A 113 2.98 17.72 3.55
N LYS A 114 2.30 17.31 4.63
CA LYS A 114 1.03 17.92 5.04
C LYS A 114 1.20 19.40 5.39
N SER A 115 2.26 19.75 6.12
CA SER A 115 2.53 21.15 6.46
C SER A 115 2.86 21.99 5.21
N GLU A 116 3.65 21.44 4.27
CA GLU A 116 3.98 22.09 3.00
C GLU A 116 2.74 22.29 2.13
N ALA A 117 1.90 21.27 1.99
CA ALA A 117 0.64 21.36 1.27
C ALA A 117 -0.25 22.48 1.82
N LEU A 118 -0.37 22.59 3.15
CA LEU A 118 -1.10 23.69 3.78
C LEU A 118 -0.51 25.07 3.44
N THR A 119 0.81 25.20 3.36
CA THR A 119 1.44 26.46 2.96
C THR A 119 1.20 26.80 1.49
N LEU A 120 1.21 25.80 0.60
CA LEU A 120 0.94 25.97 -0.81
C LEU A 120 -0.53 26.33 -1.06
N THR A 121 -1.46 25.70 -0.36
CA THR A 121 -2.89 26.05 -0.44
C THR A 121 -3.11 27.52 -0.07
N LYS A 122 -2.54 28.00 1.04
CA LYS A 122 -2.65 29.42 1.43
C LYS A 122 -2.05 30.37 0.39
N LYS A 123 -0.94 29.99 -0.24
CA LYS A 123 -0.33 30.79 -1.32
C LYS A 123 -1.22 30.82 -2.56
N ALA A 124 -1.84 29.69 -2.91
CA ALA A 124 -2.76 29.59 -4.04
C ALA A 124 -4.02 30.42 -3.81
N GLU A 125 -4.63 30.35 -2.62
CA GLU A 125 -5.78 31.17 -2.24
C GLU A 125 -5.47 32.67 -2.34
N LYS A 126 -4.29 33.09 -1.87
CA LYS A 126 -3.83 34.48 -1.99
C LYS A 126 -3.68 34.88 -3.46
N ALA A 127 -2.99 34.06 -4.26
CA ALA A 127 -2.80 34.34 -5.67
C ALA A 127 -4.13 34.41 -6.45
N GLU A 128 -5.11 33.57 -6.08
CA GLU A 128 -6.45 33.61 -6.65
C GLU A 128 -7.19 34.90 -6.27
N ALA A 129 -7.08 35.36 -5.02
CA ALA A 129 -7.64 36.63 -4.60
C ALA A 129 -6.99 37.81 -5.35
N ASP A 130 -5.67 37.81 -5.49
CA ASP A 130 -4.92 38.82 -6.24
C ASP A 130 -5.33 38.84 -7.73
N ALA A 131 -5.47 37.66 -8.35
CA ALA A 131 -5.92 37.53 -9.73
C ALA A 131 -7.37 38.00 -9.91
N ARG A 132 -8.27 37.71 -8.97
CA ARG A 132 -9.65 38.24 -8.97
C ARG A 132 -9.67 39.76 -8.85
N ALA A 133 -8.83 40.34 -7.99
CA ALA A 133 -8.72 41.79 -7.85
C ALA A 133 -8.22 42.44 -9.15
N ALA A 134 -7.17 41.89 -9.77
CA ALA A 134 -6.63 42.37 -11.04
C ALA A 134 -7.66 42.24 -12.19
N SER A 135 -8.36 41.12 -12.27
CA SER A 135 -9.44 40.92 -13.24
C SER A 135 -10.59 41.91 -13.03
N GLY A 136 -10.97 42.20 -11.79
CA GLY A 136 -11.95 43.23 -11.46
C GLY A 136 -11.52 44.62 -11.91
N ALA A 137 -10.26 45.00 -11.68
CA ALA A 137 -9.70 46.27 -12.12
C ALA A 137 -9.71 46.42 -13.65
N LEU A 138 -9.31 45.37 -14.38
CA LEU A 138 -9.33 45.35 -15.84
C LEU A 138 -10.76 45.43 -16.41
N ALA A 139 -11.71 44.73 -15.78
CA ALA A 139 -13.11 44.78 -16.17
C ALA A 139 -13.68 46.20 -16.00
N GLU A 140 -13.31 46.89 -14.93
CA GLU A 140 -13.73 48.28 -14.69
C GLU A 140 -13.08 49.25 -15.69
N GLU A 141 -11.79 49.08 -15.99
CA GLU A 141 -11.13 49.86 -17.04
C GLU A 141 -11.79 49.66 -18.40
N THR A 142 -12.08 48.40 -18.77
CA THR A 142 -12.76 48.05 -20.03
C THR A 142 -14.15 48.70 -20.13
N ARG A 143 -14.89 48.80 -19.02
CA ARG A 143 -16.20 49.49 -18.96
C ARG A 143 -16.08 51.00 -19.15
N LEU A 144 -15.03 51.61 -18.60
CA LEU A 144 -14.83 53.06 -18.64
C LEU A 144 -14.12 53.53 -19.92
N CYS A 145 -13.33 52.67 -20.57
CA CYS A 145 -12.59 52.95 -21.80
C CYS A 145 -13.46 53.61 -22.89
N PRO A 146 -14.62 53.04 -23.30
CA PRO A 146 -15.40 53.65 -24.39
C PRO A 146 -15.95 55.04 -24.05
N VAL A 147 -16.26 55.31 -22.78
CA VAL A 147 -16.71 56.64 -22.34
C VAL A 147 -15.56 57.63 -22.42
N LYS A 148 -14.39 57.27 -21.85
CA LYS A 148 -13.18 58.10 -21.87
C LYS A 148 -12.68 58.35 -23.30
N ASP A 149 -12.71 57.32 -24.14
CA ASP A 149 -12.30 57.42 -25.54
C ASP A 149 -13.24 58.35 -26.31
N ARG A 150 -14.55 58.26 -26.07
CA ARG A 150 -15.51 59.19 -26.68
C ARG A 150 -15.25 60.63 -26.25
N GLU A 151 -15.04 60.88 -24.96
CA GLU A 151 -14.69 62.21 -24.45
C GLU A 151 -13.39 62.73 -25.06
N ALA A 152 -12.36 61.88 -25.16
CA ALA A 152 -11.08 62.23 -25.76
C ALA A 152 -11.19 62.55 -27.26
N ILE A 153 -11.97 61.76 -28.00
CA ILE A 153 -12.27 62.00 -29.42
C ILE A 153 -13.03 63.31 -29.59
N GLU A 154 -14.05 63.57 -28.78
CA GLU A 154 -14.81 64.82 -28.82
C GLU A 154 -13.93 66.03 -28.49
N ALA A 155 -13.02 65.92 -27.52
CA ALA A 155 -12.04 66.96 -27.21
C ALA A 155 -11.05 67.19 -28.36
N TYR A 156 -10.55 66.12 -28.99
CA TYR A 156 -9.66 66.21 -30.15
C TYR A 156 -10.33 66.87 -31.36
N LYS A 157 -11.58 66.49 -31.66
CA LYS A 157 -12.37 67.10 -32.74
C LYS A 157 -12.59 68.61 -32.53
N LYS A 158 -12.59 69.08 -31.29
CA LYS A 158 -12.69 70.50 -30.91
C LYS A 158 -11.34 71.23 -30.87
N SER A 159 -10.22 70.54 -31.10
CA SER A 159 -8.90 71.14 -31.04
C SER A 159 -8.56 71.89 -32.34
N GLU A 160 -7.84 73.02 -32.20
CA GLU A 160 -7.41 73.84 -33.34
C GLU A 160 -6.53 73.05 -34.33
N GLY A 161 -5.71 72.11 -33.83
CA GLY A 161 -4.89 71.25 -34.68
C GLY A 161 -5.72 70.37 -35.62
N PHE A 162 -6.88 69.89 -35.16
CA PHE A 162 -7.81 69.12 -36.00
C PHE A 162 -8.43 69.99 -37.10
N GLU A 163 -8.93 71.19 -36.75
CA GLU A 163 -9.50 72.13 -37.72
C GLU A 163 -8.49 72.56 -38.78
N LEU A 164 -7.27 72.94 -38.37
CA LEU A 164 -6.18 73.29 -39.28
C LEU A 164 -5.78 72.09 -40.17
N GLY A 165 -5.79 70.88 -39.60
CA GLY A 165 -5.57 69.65 -40.34
C GLY A 165 -6.61 69.44 -41.44
N LEU A 166 -7.90 69.63 -41.14
CA LEU A 166 -8.99 69.53 -42.10
C LEU A 166 -8.85 70.57 -43.22
N ILE A 167 -8.56 71.84 -42.90
CA ILE A 167 -8.34 72.90 -43.89
C ILE A 167 -7.19 72.52 -44.83
N ARG A 168 -6.08 72.03 -44.27
CA ARG A 168 -4.91 71.62 -45.04
C ARG A 168 -5.20 70.45 -45.96
N MET A 169 -5.91 69.43 -45.48
CA MET A 169 -6.31 68.28 -46.29
C MET A 169 -7.27 68.68 -47.42
N GLY A 170 -8.28 69.49 -47.11
CA GLY A 170 -9.24 70.00 -48.10
C GLY A 170 -8.55 70.80 -49.21
N ARG A 171 -7.54 71.60 -48.87
CA ARG A 171 -6.75 72.32 -49.87
C ARG A 171 -5.94 71.37 -50.76
N VAL A 172 -5.29 70.36 -50.20
CA VAL A 172 -4.51 69.39 -50.99
C VAL A 172 -5.41 68.57 -51.92
N SER A 173 -6.57 68.12 -51.44
CA SER A 173 -7.53 67.37 -52.27
C SER A 173 -8.13 68.24 -53.36
N TYR A 174 -8.48 69.51 -53.07
CA TYR A 174 -8.93 70.47 -54.07
C TYR A 174 -7.85 70.74 -55.13
N GLU A 175 -6.62 71.04 -54.72
CA GLU A 175 -5.51 71.28 -55.65
C GLU A 175 -5.22 70.05 -56.52
N TYR A 176 -5.29 68.85 -55.95
CA TYR A 176 -5.12 67.60 -56.69
C TYR A 176 -6.27 67.36 -57.69
N GLY A 177 -7.52 67.45 -57.23
CA GLY A 177 -8.71 67.30 -58.08
C GLY A 177 -8.74 68.31 -59.22
N TYR A 178 -8.39 69.57 -58.94
CA TYR A 178 -8.26 70.63 -59.93
C TYR A 178 -7.20 70.29 -60.99
N LYS A 179 -6.01 69.81 -60.59
CA LYS A 179 -4.97 69.39 -61.55
C LYS A 179 -5.42 68.24 -62.43
N VAL A 180 -6.14 67.27 -61.87
CA VAL A 180 -6.70 66.14 -62.63
C VAL A 180 -7.76 66.62 -63.62
N ALA A 181 -8.72 67.43 -63.18
CA ALA A 181 -9.79 67.98 -64.03
C ALA A 181 -9.23 68.86 -65.15
N LEU A 182 -8.27 69.73 -64.83
CA LEU A 182 -7.58 70.56 -65.81
C LEU A 182 -6.81 69.73 -66.84
N GLY A 183 -6.17 68.64 -66.42
CA GLY A 183 -5.52 67.69 -67.32
C GLY A 183 -6.51 67.02 -68.28
N ARG A 184 -7.68 66.61 -67.79
CA ARG A 184 -8.76 66.04 -68.62
C ARG A 184 -9.31 67.06 -69.61
N PHE A 185 -9.57 68.29 -69.16
CA PHE A 185 -10.09 69.36 -70.01
C PHE A 185 -9.11 69.71 -71.14
N ARG A 186 -7.80 69.75 -70.84
CA ARG A 186 -6.75 70.00 -71.86
C ARG A 186 -6.59 68.87 -72.87
N ALA A 187 -7.03 67.65 -72.55
CA ALA A 187 -7.04 66.52 -73.47
C ALA A 187 -8.30 66.46 -74.35
N LEU A 188 -9.28 67.36 -74.13
CA LEU A 188 -10.54 67.39 -74.87
C LEU A 188 -10.38 68.15 -76.21
N PRO A 189 -10.89 67.63 -77.35
CA PRO A 189 -10.79 68.29 -78.64
C PRO A 189 -11.53 69.65 -78.71
N PRO A 190 -11.12 70.61 -79.56
CA PRO A 190 -11.79 71.90 -79.69
C PRO A 190 -13.22 71.74 -80.22
N GLY A 191 -14.22 72.14 -79.43
CA GLY A 191 -15.65 72.12 -79.80
C GLY A 191 -16.54 71.19 -78.98
N SER A 192 -16.00 70.49 -77.99
CA SER A 192 -16.80 69.68 -77.06
C SER A 192 -17.56 70.58 -76.07
N GLU A 193 -18.89 70.45 -76.02
CA GLU A 193 -19.72 71.04 -74.97
C GLU A 193 -19.31 70.45 -73.62
N VAL A 194 -19.01 71.32 -72.66
CA VAL A 194 -18.78 70.90 -71.28
C VAL A 194 -20.15 70.64 -70.67
N GLU A 195 -20.38 69.40 -70.26
CA GLU A 195 -21.56 69.00 -69.49
C GLU A 195 -21.75 69.96 -68.29
N GLU A 196 -22.98 70.45 -68.09
CA GLU A 196 -23.30 71.34 -66.96
C GLU A 196 -22.87 70.70 -65.64
N ASP A 197 -22.59 71.56 -64.64
CA ASP A 197 -22.03 71.17 -63.34
C ASP A 197 -22.62 69.85 -62.85
N PRO A 198 -21.83 68.76 -62.73
CA PRO A 198 -22.34 67.47 -62.26
C PRO A 198 -22.81 67.50 -60.80
N PHE A 199 -22.65 68.64 -60.10
CA PHE A 199 -23.23 68.91 -58.78
C PHE A 199 -24.45 69.84 -58.81
N SER A 200 -24.90 70.25 -60.00
CA SER A 200 -26.19 70.93 -60.14
C SER A 200 -27.31 69.93 -59.89
N SER A 201 -28.11 70.20 -58.84
CA SER A 201 -29.23 69.35 -58.45
C SER A 201 -30.26 69.31 -59.58
N HIS A 202 -30.44 68.14 -60.19
CA HIS A 202 -31.46 67.95 -61.21
C HIS A 202 -32.85 67.97 -60.55
N PRO A 203 -33.90 68.45 -61.24
CA PRO A 203 -35.25 68.47 -60.68
C PRO A 203 -35.75 67.06 -60.31
N GLU A 204 -35.26 66.00 -60.96
CA GLU A 204 -35.53 64.60 -60.59
C GLU A 204 -34.98 64.23 -59.19
N ASP A 205 -33.90 64.87 -58.73
CA ASP A 205 -33.29 64.60 -57.42
C ASP A 205 -34.07 65.27 -56.27
N GLN A 206 -34.92 66.26 -56.57
CA GLN A 206 -35.78 66.92 -55.58
C GLN A 206 -36.97 66.06 -55.16
N GLU A 207 -37.35 65.06 -55.96
CA GLU A 207 -38.42 64.12 -55.62
C GLU A 207 -37.94 62.95 -54.75
N VAL A 208 -36.62 62.80 -54.58
CA VAL A 208 -36.03 61.75 -53.75
C VAL A 208 -36.07 62.19 -52.28
N TYR A 209 -37.07 61.72 -51.55
CA TYR A 209 -37.17 61.93 -50.10
C TYR A 209 -35.98 61.28 -49.38
N MET A 210 -35.04 62.11 -48.91
CA MET A 210 -33.90 61.70 -48.12
C MET A 210 -34.21 61.88 -46.63
N PRO A 211 -34.45 60.80 -45.86
CA PRO A 211 -34.73 60.91 -44.43
C PRO A 211 -33.54 61.51 -43.69
N GLU A 212 -33.83 62.40 -42.74
CA GLU A 212 -32.81 63.13 -41.97
C GLU A 212 -31.95 62.20 -41.10
N ASP A 213 -32.50 61.06 -40.68
CA ASP A 213 -31.79 60.00 -39.95
C ASP A 213 -32.12 58.61 -40.52
N VAL A 214 -31.09 57.91 -40.99
CA VAL A 214 -31.16 56.49 -41.34
C VAL A 214 -30.52 55.68 -40.21
N PRO A 215 -31.28 54.88 -39.44
CA PRO A 215 -30.70 54.05 -38.40
C PRO A 215 -29.85 52.95 -39.03
N PHE A 216 -28.56 52.92 -38.70
CA PHE A 216 -27.69 51.79 -39.02
C PHE A 216 -27.99 50.64 -38.06
N ASP A 217 -28.49 49.53 -38.60
CA ASP A 217 -28.68 48.30 -37.83
C ASP A 217 -27.39 47.45 -37.87
N ASP A 218 -26.48 47.73 -36.94
CA ASP A 218 -25.22 46.99 -36.77
C ASP A 218 -25.40 45.66 -36.01
N ARG A 219 -26.63 45.17 -35.86
CA ARG A 219 -26.88 43.87 -35.22
C ARG A 219 -26.42 42.75 -36.15
N PRO A 220 -25.66 41.76 -35.66
CA PRO A 220 -25.31 40.59 -36.47
C PRO A 220 -26.60 39.86 -36.86
N LYS A 221 -26.78 39.60 -38.17
CA LYS A 221 -27.88 38.77 -38.66
C LYS A 221 -27.80 37.41 -37.98
N THR A 222 -28.80 37.07 -37.17
CA THR A 222 -28.98 35.69 -36.70
C THR A 222 -29.19 34.79 -37.90
N PRO A 223 -28.57 33.59 -37.95
CA PRO A 223 -28.81 32.65 -39.04
C PRO A 223 -30.27 32.19 -39.00
N GLU A 224 -30.94 32.21 -40.16
CA GLU A 224 -32.19 31.48 -40.34
C GLU A 224 -31.87 29.98 -40.28
N GLU A 225 -32.67 29.23 -39.51
CA GLU A 225 -32.58 27.76 -39.35
C GLU A 225 -32.81 27.01 -40.66
#